data_AF-A0A1R4B2Q5-F1
#
_entry.id   AF-A0A1R4B2Q5-F1
#
_cell.length_a   1.000
_cell.length_b   1.000
_cell.length_c   1.000
_cell.angle_alpha   90.00
_cell.angle_beta   90.00
_cell.angle_gamma   90.00
#
_symmetry.space_group_name_H-M   'P 1'
#
loop_
_entity.id
_entity.type
_entity.pdbx_description
1 polymer ?
#
loop_
_entity_poly.entity_id
_entity_poly.type
_entity_poly.pdbx_seq_one_letter_code
_entity_poly.pdbx_strand_id
1 'polypeptide(L)'
;MRQSFGAPSIDWPYKFRAKLKMTKYEPLKRFYEAVPPEKGTPISEVEFLAMDFETTGLNTDKDEIITIGLVPFSLNRIYLNRARHWTVRPRQKLQDDSVIIHGITHNDIMDAPDLNEIINDVLEAMQGKIMVVHFRKIERIMLDKALKRRIKEGIEFPLIDTMEIENQIQRQVSGGFLNRLLGRRPASVRLGQSRLRYNLPPYTAHHALTDAIATAELFQAQMAHHFTPDDPIHNFWL
;
A
#
# COMPACT_ATOMS: atom_id res chain seq x y z
N MET A 1 -17.96 20.98 12.83
CA MET A 1 -16.73 21.65 12.36
C MET A 1 -15.68 20.56 12.17
N ARG A 2 -15.51 20.03 10.96
CA ARG A 2 -14.49 19.00 10.68
C ARG A 2 -13.14 19.72 10.77
N GLN A 3 -12.37 19.41 11.80
CA GLN A 3 -11.03 19.96 11.95
C GLN A 3 -10.18 19.45 10.78
N SER A 4 -9.71 20.38 9.94
CA SER A 4 -8.68 20.15 8.94
C SER A 4 -7.42 19.76 9.68
N PHE A 5 -7.08 18.47 9.65
CA PHE A 5 -5.98 17.92 10.41
C PHE A 5 -4.97 17.28 9.48
N GLY A 6 -3.76 17.86 9.43
CA GLY A 6 -2.62 17.23 8.80
C GLY A 6 -1.42 18.16 8.80
N ALA A 7 -0.23 17.60 9.03
CA ALA A 7 1.04 18.22 8.62
C ALA A 7 0.95 18.66 7.13
N PRO A 8 1.77 19.62 6.65
CA PRO A 8 1.72 20.03 5.26
C PRO A 8 1.78 18.81 4.34
N SER A 9 0.71 18.60 3.57
CA SER A 9 0.63 17.48 2.63
C SER A 9 1.73 17.62 1.58
N ILE A 10 2.42 16.53 1.27
CA ILE A 10 3.47 16.52 0.25
C ILE A 10 2.89 16.97 -1.10
N ASP A 11 3.56 17.90 -1.77
CA ASP A 11 3.27 18.27 -3.16
C ASP A 11 3.83 17.18 -4.08
N TRP A 12 3.04 16.12 -4.26
CA TRP A 12 3.37 14.98 -5.10
C TRP A 12 3.57 15.36 -6.58
N PRO A 13 2.73 16.22 -7.19
CA PRO A 13 2.98 16.71 -8.55
C PRO A 13 4.34 17.38 -8.72
N TYR A 14 4.73 18.28 -7.80
CA TYR A 14 6.05 18.91 -7.83
C TYR A 14 7.17 17.88 -7.67
N LYS A 15 7.01 16.95 -6.72
CA LYS A 15 8.00 15.92 -6.43
C LYS A 15 8.22 14.97 -7.61
N PHE A 16 7.16 14.56 -8.31
CA PHE A 16 7.25 13.74 -9.52
C PHE A 16 8.01 14.47 -10.62
N ARG A 17 7.69 15.74 -10.87
CA ARG A 17 8.43 16.57 -11.85
C ARG A 17 9.91 16.72 -11.49
N ALA A 18 10.24 16.84 -10.20
CA ALA A 18 11.63 16.89 -9.74
C ALA A 18 12.35 15.56 -9.95
N LYS A 19 11.69 14.44 -9.61
CA LYS A 19 12.23 13.08 -9.80
C LYS A 19 12.46 12.75 -11.27
N LEU A 20 11.51 13.07 -12.15
CA LEU A 20 11.61 12.85 -13.59
C LEU A 20 12.88 13.47 -14.19
N LYS A 21 13.29 14.66 -13.73
CA LYS A 21 14.51 15.34 -14.18
C LYS A 21 15.80 14.65 -13.73
N MET A 22 15.76 13.91 -12.63
CA MET A 22 16.93 13.28 -12.02
C MET A 22 17.07 11.79 -12.40
N THR A 23 15.96 11.14 -12.70
CA THR A 23 15.91 9.70 -12.98
C THR A 23 16.56 9.38 -14.33
N LYS A 24 17.36 8.31 -14.37
CA LYS A 24 18.02 7.84 -15.60
C LYS A 24 17.39 6.55 -16.12
N TYR A 25 16.90 5.69 -15.24
CA TYR A 25 16.26 4.43 -15.58
C TYR A 25 14.90 4.66 -16.26
N GLU A 26 14.78 4.24 -17.53
CA GLU A 26 13.63 4.54 -18.39
C GLU A 26 12.27 4.12 -17.82
N PRO A 27 12.08 2.90 -17.26
CA PRO A 27 10.81 2.55 -16.61
C PRO A 27 10.42 3.48 -15.45
N LEU A 28 11.40 3.98 -14.67
CA LEU A 28 11.13 4.96 -13.62
C LEU A 28 10.78 6.33 -14.20
N LYS A 29 11.36 6.74 -15.33
CA LYS A 29 10.96 7.98 -16.01
C LYS A 29 9.48 7.91 -16.41
N ARG A 30 9.06 6.83 -17.08
CA ARG A 30 7.64 6.60 -17.43
C ARG A 30 6.73 6.61 -16.20
N PHE A 31 7.19 6.03 -15.09
CA PHE A 31 6.48 6.13 -13.82
C PHE A 31 6.29 7.59 -13.35
N TYR A 32 7.35 8.41 -13.40
CA TYR A 32 7.27 9.81 -12.98
C TYR A 32 6.63 10.76 -13.99
N GLU A 33 6.50 10.38 -15.26
CA GLU A 33 5.73 11.10 -16.29
C GLU A 33 4.23 11.07 -15.98
N ALA A 34 3.74 10.00 -15.36
CA ALA A 34 2.37 9.89 -14.88
C ALA A 34 2.18 10.69 -13.59
N VAL A 35 2.12 12.02 -13.73
CA VAL A 35 1.98 12.97 -12.62
C VAL A 35 0.72 12.64 -11.80
N PRO A 36 0.81 12.51 -10.46
CA PRO A 36 -0.34 12.28 -9.59
C PRO A 36 -1.35 13.43 -9.69
N PRO A 37 -2.61 13.20 -9.29
CA PRO A 37 -3.62 14.25 -9.25
C PRO A 37 -3.19 15.45 -8.40
N GLU A 38 -3.83 16.60 -8.62
CA GLU A 38 -3.60 17.78 -7.79
C GLU A 38 -4.13 17.58 -6.37
N LYS A 39 -3.56 18.28 -5.39
CA LYS A 39 -3.92 18.10 -3.96
C LYS A 39 -5.41 18.22 -3.65
N GLY A 40 -6.12 19.08 -4.39
CA GLY A 40 -7.55 19.35 -4.21
C GLY A 40 -8.47 18.38 -4.94
N THR A 41 -7.93 17.42 -5.69
CA THR A 41 -8.73 16.47 -6.47
C THR A 41 -9.64 15.68 -5.53
N PRO A 42 -10.96 15.62 -5.80
CA PRO A 42 -11.90 14.78 -5.05
C PRO A 42 -11.43 13.33 -5.02
N ILE A 43 -11.52 12.67 -3.87
CA ILE A 43 -11.07 11.29 -3.71
C ILE A 43 -11.84 10.31 -4.63
N SER A 44 -13.07 10.65 -5.05
CA SER A 44 -13.84 9.87 -6.01
C SER A 44 -13.35 9.91 -7.45
N GLU A 45 -12.54 10.91 -7.81
CA GLU A 45 -11.93 11.05 -9.15
C GLU A 45 -10.56 10.37 -9.25
N VAL A 46 -10.08 9.77 -8.16
CA VAL A 46 -8.76 9.17 -8.08
C VAL A 46 -8.82 7.68 -8.39
N GLU A 47 -7.88 7.21 -9.22
CA GLU A 47 -7.62 5.79 -9.42
C GLU A 47 -6.57 5.29 -8.43
N PHE A 48 -6.82 4.11 -7.86
CA PHE A 48 -6.01 3.53 -6.81
C PHE A 48 -5.40 2.19 -7.24
N LEU A 49 -4.32 1.82 -6.57
CA LEU A 49 -3.73 0.49 -6.67
C LEU A 49 -3.48 -0.04 -5.27
N ALA A 50 -4.27 -1.03 -4.84
CA ALA A 50 -3.98 -1.72 -3.60
C ALA A 50 -2.74 -2.59 -3.79
N MET A 51 -1.82 -2.52 -2.83
CA MET A 51 -0.51 -3.16 -2.89
C MET A 51 -0.23 -3.84 -1.56
N ASP A 52 0.26 -5.07 -1.63
CA ASP A 52 0.75 -5.82 -0.48
C ASP A 52 1.92 -6.71 -0.92
N PHE A 53 2.90 -6.91 -0.03
CA PHE A 53 4.10 -7.71 -0.29
C PHE A 53 4.31 -8.75 0.81
N GLU A 54 4.61 -9.98 0.42
CA GLU A 54 5.32 -10.90 1.32
C GLU A 54 6.83 -10.73 1.17
N THR A 55 7.53 -10.91 2.26
CA THR A 55 8.98 -10.67 2.35
C THR A 55 9.67 -11.78 3.13
N THR A 56 10.97 -11.94 2.94
CA THR A 56 11.77 -12.91 3.71
C THR A 56 11.86 -12.59 5.21
N GLY A 57 11.45 -11.38 5.59
CA GLY A 57 11.49 -10.84 6.95
C GLY A 57 11.22 -9.34 6.97
N LEU A 58 11.19 -8.73 8.16
CA LEU A 58 10.81 -7.31 8.35
C LEU A 58 12.00 -6.33 8.30
N ASN A 59 13.24 -6.82 8.18
CA ASN A 59 14.42 -5.97 8.11
C ASN A 59 14.64 -5.50 6.68
N THR A 60 14.09 -4.32 6.36
CA THR A 60 14.22 -3.71 5.03
C THR A 60 15.66 -3.54 4.51
N ASP A 61 16.70 -3.53 5.37
CA ASP A 61 18.11 -3.47 4.96
C ASP A 61 18.69 -4.82 4.49
N LYS A 62 18.07 -5.93 4.87
CA LYS A 62 18.57 -7.29 4.56
C LYS A 62 17.57 -8.12 3.77
N ASP A 63 16.30 -8.03 4.14
CA ASP A 63 15.22 -8.82 3.58
C ASP A 63 14.84 -8.36 2.18
N GLU A 64 14.20 -9.28 1.46
CA GLU A 64 13.78 -9.14 0.07
C GLU A 64 12.30 -9.44 -0.10
N ILE A 65 11.71 -8.85 -1.14
CA ILE A 65 10.32 -9.12 -1.57
C ILE A 65 10.29 -10.48 -2.25
N ILE A 66 9.31 -11.32 -1.88
CA ILE A 66 9.12 -12.66 -2.45
C ILE A 66 7.76 -12.82 -3.11
N THR A 67 6.76 -12.02 -2.77
CA THR A 67 5.55 -11.88 -3.57
C THR A 67 5.08 -10.44 -3.63
N ILE A 68 4.39 -10.13 -4.71
CA ILE A 68 3.78 -8.83 -4.95
C ILE A 68 2.34 -9.06 -5.37
N GLY A 69 1.38 -8.49 -4.62
CA GLY A 69 -0.03 -8.43 -5.00
C GLY A 69 -0.42 -7.01 -5.33
N LEU A 70 -0.93 -6.78 -6.56
CA LEU A 70 -1.41 -5.47 -7.01
C LEU A 70 -2.84 -5.57 -7.52
N VAL A 71 -3.73 -4.72 -7.02
CA VAL A 71 -5.15 -4.73 -7.38
C VAL A 71 -5.63 -3.31 -7.69
N PRO A 72 -5.85 -2.98 -8.97
CA PRO A 72 -6.34 -1.66 -9.34
C PRO A 72 -7.82 -1.50 -8.97
N PHE A 73 -8.20 -0.32 -8.50
CA PHE A 73 -9.56 -0.04 -8.08
C PHE A 73 -9.88 1.46 -8.05
N SER A 74 -11.17 1.79 -8.02
CA SER A 74 -11.71 3.11 -7.71
C SER A 74 -12.56 3.01 -6.45
N LEU A 75 -13.13 4.11 -5.95
CA LEU A 75 -14.09 4.03 -4.83
C LEU A 75 -15.35 3.20 -5.17
N ASN A 76 -15.66 3.03 -6.45
CA ASN A 76 -16.87 2.33 -6.90
C ASN A 76 -16.63 0.86 -7.24
N ARG A 77 -15.40 0.48 -7.62
CA ARG A 77 -15.14 -0.87 -8.15
C ARG A 77 -13.70 -1.32 -7.98
N ILE A 78 -13.55 -2.59 -7.61
CA ILE A 78 -12.28 -3.34 -7.63
C ILE A 78 -12.18 -4.12 -8.95
N TYR A 79 -11.07 -3.96 -9.67
CA TYR A 79 -10.88 -4.56 -10.99
C TYR A 79 -10.03 -5.84 -10.92
N LEU A 80 -10.61 -6.93 -10.40
CA LEU A 80 -9.91 -8.21 -10.21
C LEU A 80 -9.32 -8.79 -11.51
N ASN A 81 -9.97 -8.56 -12.66
CA ASN A 81 -9.45 -9.01 -13.96
C ASN A 81 -8.17 -8.29 -14.41
N ARG A 82 -7.81 -7.19 -13.74
CA ARG A 82 -6.58 -6.43 -13.95
C ARG A 82 -5.59 -6.61 -12.80
N ALA A 83 -5.94 -7.41 -11.80
CA ALA A 83 -5.04 -7.71 -10.70
C ALA A 83 -3.80 -8.44 -11.24
N ARG A 84 -2.69 -8.24 -10.53
CA ARG A 84 -1.41 -8.85 -10.85
C ARG A 84 -0.84 -9.46 -9.58
N HIS A 85 -0.22 -10.61 -9.75
CA HIS A 85 0.47 -11.32 -8.70
C HIS A 85 1.76 -11.89 -9.26
N TRP A 86 2.86 -11.68 -8.55
CA TRP A 86 4.14 -12.28 -8.88
C TRP A 86 4.70 -12.96 -7.64
N THR A 87 5.20 -14.17 -7.82
CA THR A 87 6.25 -14.72 -6.95
C THR A 87 7.59 -14.24 -7.49
N VAL A 88 8.50 -13.89 -6.60
CA VAL A 88 9.79 -13.28 -6.91
C VAL A 88 10.88 -14.09 -6.22
N ARG A 89 11.92 -14.46 -6.97
CA ARG A 89 13.06 -15.17 -6.40
C ARG A 89 13.96 -14.20 -5.61
N PRO A 90 14.10 -14.36 -4.28
CA PRO A 90 15.08 -13.60 -3.52
C PRO A 90 16.49 -14.02 -3.91
N ARG A 91 17.46 -13.11 -3.78
CA ARG A 91 18.88 -13.42 -4.01
C ARG A 91 19.52 -14.05 -2.78
N GLN A 92 18.98 -13.78 -1.60
CA GLN A 92 19.33 -14.45 -0.35
C GLN A 92 18.48 -15.71 -0.16
N LYS A 93 19.02 -16.68 0.59
CA LYS A 93 18.26 -17.89 0.97
C LYS A 93 17.10 -17.51 1.89
N LEU A 94 15.92 -18.09 1.65
CA LEU A 94 14.80 -18.03 2.57
C LEU A 94 15.16 -18.64 3.93
N GLN A 95 14.72 -17.97 5.00
CA GLN A 95 14.79 -18.49 6.36
C GLN A 95 13.52 -19.30 6.65
N ASP A 96 13.63 -20.40 7.38
CA ASP A 96 12.50 -21.31 7.66
C ASP A 96 11.33 -20.61 8.36
N ASP A 97 11.61 -19.62 9.23
CA ASP A 97 10.61 -18.82 9.92
C ASP A 97 9.67 -18.06 8.98
N SER A 98 10.17 -17.64 7.80
CA SER A 98 9.35 -16.93 6.80
C SER A 98 8.32 -17.87 6.15
N VAL A 99 8.74 -19.10 5.82
CA VAL A 99 7.89 -20.14 5.24
C VAL A 99 6.71 -20.46 6.15
N ILE A 100 6.91 -20.47 7.47
CA ILE A 100 5.85 -20.73 8.45
C ILE A 100 4.76 -19.65 8.42
N ILE A 101 5.12 -18.41 8.08
CA ILE A 101 4.19 -17.26 8.12
C ILE A 101 3.33 -17.21 6.86
N HIS A 102 3.95 -17.20 5.68
CA HIS A 102 3.26 -16.98 4.40
C HIS A 102 3.05 -18.27 3.59
N GLY A 103 3.60 -19.41 4.01
CA GLY A 103 3.43 -20.69 3.34
C GLY A 103 4.12 -20.81 1.97
N ILE A 104 4.99 -19.85 1.63
CA ILE A 104 5.75 -19.84 0.36
C ILE A 104 7.03 -20.62 0.61
N THR A 105 7.16 -21.76 -0.06
CA THR A 105 8.28 -22.67 0.12
C THR A 105 9.45 -22.29 -0.77
N HIS A 106 10.64 -22.86 -0.50
CA HIS A 106 11.78 -22.73 -1.39
C HIS A 106 11.45 -23.20 -2.81
N ASN A 107 10.64 -24.24 -2.98
CA ASN A 107 10.27 -24.73 -4.31
C ASN A 107 9.42 -23.72 -5.10
N ASP A 108 8.52 -23.00 -4.42
CA ASP A 108 7.65 -22.00 -5.06
C ASP A 108 8.44 -20.82 -5.64
N ILE A 109 9.62 -20.52 -5.07
CA ILE A 109 10.47 -19.38 -5.49
C ILE A 109 11.62 -19.78 -6.42
N MET A 110 11.97 -21.06 -6.57
CA MET A 110 13.15 -21.47 -7.36
C MET A 110 13.04 -21.04 -8.83
N ASP A 111 11.86 -21.25 -9.41
CA ASP A 111 11.55 -20.95 -10.81
C ASP A 111 10.92 -19.56 -11.00
N ALA A 112 10.77 -18.80 -9.91
CA ALA A 112 10.25 -17.45 -9.97
C ALA A 112 11.26 -16.49 -10.62
N PRO A 113 10.79 -15.45 -11.33
CA PRO A 113 11.67 -14.43 -11.89
C PRO A 113 12.40 -13.66 -10.78
N ASP A 114 13.60 -13.16 -11.10
CA ASP A 114 14.25 -12.13 -10.30
C ASP A 114 13.44 -10.83 -10.40
N LEU A 115 13.41 -10.03 -9.33
CA LEU A 115 12.65 -8.77 -9.34
C LEU A 115 13.03 -7.88 -10.54
N ASN A 116 14.28 -7.91 -11.01
CA ASN A 116 14.72 -7.12 -12.17
C ASN A 116 13.94 -7.42 -13.45
N GLU A 117 13.42 -8.64 -13.58
CA GLU A 117 12.69 -9.10 -14.76
C GLU A 117 11.25 -8.56 -14.76
N ILE A 118 10.70 -8.21 -13.59
CA ILE A 118 9.32 -7.74 -13.44
C ILE A 118 9.19 -6.27 -13.00
N ILE A 119 10.30 -5.58 -12.68
CA ILE A 119 10.28 -4.17 -12.23
C ILE A 119 9.50 -3.29 -13.21
N ASN A 120 9.67 -3.49 -14.51
CA ASN A 120 8.97 -2.70 -15.51
C ASN A 120 7.45 -2.87 -15.38
N ASP A 121 6.96 -4.10 -15.25
CA ASP A 121 5.53 -4.40 -15.16
C ASP A 121 4.92 -3.89 -13.85
N VAL A 122 5.68 -3.96 -12.75
CA VAL A 122 5.28 -3.39 -11.45
C VAL A 122 5.14 -1.86 -11.57
N LEU A 123 6.14 -1.18 -12.14
CA LEU A 123 6.10 0.27 -12.32
C LEU A 123 4.99 0.71 -13.28
N GLU A 124 4.73 -0.07 -14.34
CA GLU A 124 3.62 0.17 -15.27
C GLU A 124 2.26 0.03 -14.57
N ALA A 125 2.08 -0.99 -13.73
CA ALA A 125 0.85 -1.13 -12.95
C ALA A 125 0.63 0.07 -12.00
N MET A 126 1.70 0.61 -11.42
CA MET A 126 1.67 1.77 -10.52
C MET A 126 1.38 3.12 -11.19
N GLN A 127 1.64 3.25 -12.49
CA GLN A 127 1.51 4.53 -13.20
C GLN A 127 0.11 5.15 -13.05
N GLY A 128 0.10 6.45 -12.73
CA GLY A 128 -1.10 7.28 -12.65
C GLY A 128 -2.06 6.94 -11.51
N LYS A 129 -1.67 6.07 -10.57
CA LYS A 129 -2.52 5.60 -9.47
C LYS A 129 -1.93 5.97 -8.11
N ILE A 130 -2.79 6.14 -7.12
CA ILE A 130 -2.38 6.29 -5.72
C ILE A 130 -2.28 4.90 -5.08
N MET A 131 -1.13 4.60 -4.48
CA MET A 131 -0.95 3.30 -3.83
C MET A 131 -1.78 3.23 -2.55
N VAL A 132 -2.42 2.11 -2.28
CA VAL A 132 -3.17 1.89 -1.04
C VAL A 132 -2.61 0.64 -0.38
N VAL A 133 -2.12 0.80 0.85
CA VAL A 133 -1.47 -0.27 1.60
C VAL A 133 -2.09 -0.37 2.98
N HIS A 134 -1.95 -1.52 3.63
CA HIS A 134 -2.35 -1.62 5.02
C HIS A 134 -1.29 -1.10 5.98
N PHE A 135 0.01 -1.18 5.65
CA PHE A 135 1.05 -0.69 6.56
C PHE A 135 2.27 -0.10 5.84
N ARG A 136 2.23 1.22 5.62
CA ARG A 136 3.19 1.98 4.78
C ARG A 136 4.68 1.75 5.02
N LYS A 137 5.07 1.31 6.23
CA LYS A 137 6.48 1.13 6.59
C LYS A 137 7.12 -0.05 5.87
N ILE A 138 6.32 -0.97 5.36
CA ILE A 138 6.83 -2.14 4.62
C ILE A 138 6.93 -1.78 3.14
N GLU A 139 5.82 -1.58 2.43
CA GLU A 139 5.82 -1.58 0.96
C GLU A 139 6.67 -0.45 0.37
N ARG A 140 6.52 0.78 0.89
CA ARG A 140 7.29 1.95 0.40
C ARG A 140 8.79 1.74 0.58
N ILE A 141 9.22 1.29 1.77
CA ILE A 141 10.64 1.15 2.10
C ILE A 141 11.25 -0.06 1.39
N MET A 142 10.53 -1.19 1.36
CA MET A 142 10.95 -2.41 0.68
C MET A 142 11.15 -2.17 -0.82
N LEU A 143 10.17 -1.54 -1.49
CA LEU A 143 10.28 -1.27 -2.93
C LEU A 143 11.44 -0.31 -3.23
N ASP A 144 11.56 0.80 -2.48
CA ASP A 144 12.65 1.76 -2.66
C ASP A 144 14.03 1.14 -2.46
N LYS A 145 14.22 0.35 -1.38
CA LYS A 145 15.50 -0.34 -1.14
C LYS A 145 15.77 -1.41 -2.19
N ALA A 146 14.76 -2.16 -2.62
CA ALA A 146 14.91 -3.16 -3.67
C ALA A 146 15.38 -2.52 -4.99
N LEU A 147 14.75 -1.43 -5.41
CA LEU A 147 15.16 -0.66 -6.60
C LEU A 147 16.58 -0.10 -6.44
N LYS A 148 16.92 0.51 -5.29
CA LYS A 148 18.28 1.03 -5.04
C LYS A 148 19.36 -0.03 -5.16
N ARG A 149 19.11 -1.25 -4.66
CA ARG A 149 20.06 -2.37 -4.78
C ARG A 149 20.24 -2.81 -6.23
N ARG A 150 19.12 -2.88 -6.96
CA ARG A 150 19.00 -3.56 -8.26
C ARG A 150 19.30 -2.67 -9.46
N ILE A 151 18.80 -1.44 -9.45
CA ILE A 151 18.93 -0.47 -10.55
C ILE A 151 19.66 0.82 -10.15
N LYS A 152 20.16 0.91 -8.91
CA LYS A 152 20.94 2.06 -8.37
C LYS A 152 20.16 3.37 -8.29
N GLU A 153 18.84 3.31 -8.40
CA GLU A 153 17.91 4.42 -8.24
C GLU A 153 16.78 4.01 -7.28
N GLY A 154 16.21 4.99 -6.57
CA GLY A 154 15.09 4.78 -5.66
C GLY A 154 13.76 5.24 -6.24
N ILE A 155 12.68 4.92 -5.55
CA ILE A 155 11.32 5.33 -5.92
C ILE A 155 10.63 6.06 -4.78
N GLU A 156 9.90 7.11 -5.11
CA GLU A 156 8.98 7.77 -4.18
C GLU A 156 7.62 7.94 -4.85
N PHE A 157 6.55 7.59 -4.14
CA PHE A 157 5.19 7.58 -4.69
C PHE A 157 4.17 7.90 -3.60
N PRO A 158 3.06 8.58 -3.95
CA PRO A 158 1.97 8.82 -3.01
C PRO A 158 1.34 7.50 -2.58
N LEU A 159 1.05 7.38 -1.28
CA LEU A 159 0.29 6.25 -0.77
C LEU A 159 -0.72 6.66 0.29
N ILE A 160 -1.74 5.83 0.46
CA ILE A 160 -2.70 5.88 1.56
C ILE A 160 -2.50 4.65 2.44
N ASP A 161 -2.53 4.87 3.76
CA ASP A 161 -2.33 3.83 4.78
C ASP A 161 -3.67 3.55 5.49
N THR A 162 -4.30 2.42 5.18
CA THR A 162 -5.62 2.06 5.74
C THR A 162 -5.55 1.76 7.24
N MET A 163 -4.41 1.33 7.77
CA MET A 163 -4.21 1.14 9.21
C MET A 163 -4.10 2.49 9.92
N GLU A 164 -3.48 3.51 9.31
CA GLU A 164 -3.46 4.87 9.86
C GLU A 164 -4.86 5.47 9.92
N ILE A 165 -5.65 5.35 8.83
CA ILE A 165 -7.06 5.76 8.81
C ILE A 165 -7.82 5.10 9.96
N GLU A 166 -7.67 3.78 10.09
CA GLU A 166 -8.35 3.03 11.15
C GLU A 166 -7.88 3.44 12.55
N ASN A 167 -6.58 3.65 12.76
CA ASN A 167 -6.04 4.15 14.03
C ASN A 167 -6.66 5.49 14.42
N GLN A 168 -6.84 6.39 13.46
CA GLN A 168 -7.45 7.70 13.70
C GLN A 168 -8.94 7.55 14.09
N ILE A 169 -9.69 6.72 13.36
CA ILE A 169 -11.09 6.41 13.69
C ILE A 169 -11.18 5.82 15.10
N GLN A 170 -10.36 4.82 15.42
CA GLN A 170 -10.36 4.19 16.75
C GLN A 170 -10.02 5.18 17.86
N ARG A 171 -9.03 6.05 17.66
CA ARG A 171 -8.68 7.11 18.63
C ARG A 171 -9.82 8.09 18.86
N GLN A 172 -10.58 8.42 17.82
CA GLN A 172 -11.76 9.28 17.95
C GLN A 172 -12.88 8.57 18.72
N VAL A 173 -13.16 7.31 18.40
CA VAL A 173 -14.23 6.52 19.04
C VAL A 173 -13.92 6.19 20.51
N SER A 174 -12.69 5.79 20.82
CA SER A 174 -12.26 5.49 22.20
C SER A 174 -11.78 6.73 22.96
N GLY A 175 -11.72 7.89 22.31
CA GLY A 175 -11.22 9.13 22.88
C GLY A 175 -12.20 9.77 23.87
N GLY A 176 -11.71 10.71 24.67
CA GLY A 176 -12.53 11.49 25.62
C GLY A 176 -12.55 10.95 27.05
N PHE A 177 -12.85 11.85 27.98
CA PHE A 177 -12.77 11.60 29.43
C PHE A 177 -13.69 10.46 29.88
N LEU A 178 -14.95 10.44 29.41
CA LEU A 178 -15.92 9.41 29.78
C LEU A 178 -15.52 8.02 29.30
N ASN A 179 -15.05 7.88 28.06
CA ASN A 179 -14.58 6.61 27.51
C ASN A 179 -13.35 6.08 28.28
N ARG A 180 -12.45 6.99 28.69
CA ARG A 180 -11.30 6.64 29.54
C ARG A 180 -11.73 6.19 30.94
N LEU A 181 -12.71 6.86 31.54
CA LEU A 181 -13.26 6.47 32.86
C LEU A 181 -13.94 5.10 32.79
N LEU A 182 -14.63 4.79 31.69
CA LEU A 182 -15.24 3.49 31.42
C LEU A 182 -14.22 2.41 30.96
N GLY A 183 -12.92 2.71 30.95
CA GLY A 183 -11.86 1.76 30.61
C GLY A 183 -11.85 1.31 29.14
N ARG A 184 -12.52 2.03 28.24
CA ARG A 184 -12.56 1.68 26.81
C ARG A 184 -11.17 1.84 26.18
N ARG A 185 -10.76 0.84 25.40
CA ARG A 185 -9.48 0.83 24.69
C ARG A 185 -9.71 0.83 23.17
N PRO A 186 -8.76 1.36 22.38
CA PRO A 186 -8.83 1.26 20.92
C PRO A 186 -8.84 -0.21 20.49
N ALA A 187 -9.64 -0.56 19.49
CA ALA A 187 -9.63 -1.91 18.93
C ALA A 187 -8.35 -2.18 18.13
N SER A 188 -8.08 -3.45 17.85
CA SER A 188 -6.97 -3.84 16.96
C SER A 188 -7.21 -3.30 15.55
N VAL A 189 -6.16 -2.69 14.97
CA VAL A 189 -6.18 -2.12 13.62
C VAL A 189 -5.60 -3.04 12.56
N ARG A 190 -5.23 -4.28 12.91
CA ARG A 190 -4.78 -5.30 11.96
C ARG A 190 -5.85 -5.53 10.89
N LEU A 191 -5.43 -5.78 9.65
CA LEU A 191 -6.28 -5.87 8.46
C LEU A 191 -7.56 -6.69 8.69
N GLY A 192 -7.41 -7.94 9.13
CA GLY A 192 -8.54 -8.81 9.42
C GLY A 192 -9.51 -8.27 10.48
N GLN A 193 -8.99 -7.67 11.57
CA GLN A 193 -9.83 -7.11 12.63
C GLN A 193 -10.53 -5.82 12.20
N SER A 194 -9.87 -5.02 11.35
CA SER A 194 -10.45 -3.81 10.76
C SER A 194 -11.60 -4.14 9.83
N ARG A 195 -11.43 -5.16 8.97
CA ARG A 195 -12.46 -5.63 8.04
C ARG A 195 -13.74 -6.11 8.71
N LEU A 196 -13.63 -6.83 9.83
CA LEU A 196 -14.79 -7.32 10.58
C LEU A 196 -15.70 -6.18 11.07
N ARG A 197 -15.16 -4.99 11.36
CA ARG A 197 -15.96 -3.84 11.81
C ARG A 197 -16.88 -3.28 10.72
N TYR A 198 -16.55 -3.53 9.47
CA TYR A 198 -17.36 -3.13 8.31
C TYR A 198 -18.17 -4.31 7.75
N ASN A 199 -18.26 -5.43 8.48
CA ASN A 199 -18.93 -6.67 8.05
C ASN A 199 -18.38 -7.26 6.73
N LEU A 200 -17.09 -7.03 6.44
CA LEU A 200 -16.44 -7.61 5.26
C LEU A 200 -16.09 -9.09 5.49
N PRO A 201 -16.09 -9.92 4.43
CA PRO A 201 -15.81 -11.34 4.56
C PRO A 201 -14.38 -11.61 5.07
N PRO A 202 -14.18 -12.65 5.89
CA PRO A 202 -12.86 -13.04 6.34
C PRO A 202 -12.08 -13.66 5.19
N TYR A 203 -10.80 -13.31 5.06
CA TYR A 203 -9.84 -13.97 4.18
C TYR A 203 -8.71 -14.57 4.99
N THR A 204 -8.09 -15.61 4.44
CA THR A 204 -6.82 -16.15 4.96
C THR A 204 -5.74 -15.10 4.75
N ALA A 205 -5.04 -14.74 5.82
CA ALA A 205 -3.93 -13.79 5.79
C ALA A 205 -2.67 -14.42 5.19
N HIS A 206 -1.70 -13.55 4.86
CA HIS A 206 -0.36 -13.90 4.41
C HIS A 206 -0.30 -14.42 2.97
N HIS A 207 -1.13 -13.83 2.12
CA HIS A 207 -1.07 -14.02 0.68
C HIS A 207 -1.24 -12.67 -0.01
N ALA A 208 -0.14 -12.10 -0.49
CA ALA A 208 -0.07 -10.73 -1.02
C ALA A 208 -1.24 -10.31 -1.92
N LEU A 209 -1.67 -11.15 -2.89
CA LEU A 209 -2.83 -10.79 -3.73
C LEU A 209 -4.13 -10.67 -2.91
N THR A 210 -4.41 -11.62 -2.03
CA THR A 210 -5.60 -11.65 -1.19
C THR A 210 -5.60 -10.47 -0.23
N ASP A 211 -4.45 -10.16 0.37
CA ASP A 211 -4.30 -9.04 1.30
C ASP A 211 -4.39 -7.67 0.57
N ALA A 212 -3.93 -7.58 -0.67
CA ALA A 212 -4.17 -6.40 -1.52
C ALA A 212 -5.67 -6.23 -1.86
N ILE A 213 -6.39 -7.30 -2.21
CA ILE A 213 -7.86 -7.25 -2.38
C ILE A 213 -8.51 -6.81 -1.07
N ALA A 214 -8.07 -7.39 0.05
CA ALA A 214 -8.61 -7.11 1.37
C ALA A 214 -8.42 -5.65 1.78
N THR A 215 -7.29 -5.07 1.39
CA THR A 215 -6.92 -3.66 1.60
C THR A 215 -7.79 -2.74 0.73
N ALA A 216 -8.03 -3.07 -0.54
CA ALA A 216 -8.92 -2.30 -1.41
C ALA A 216 -10.36 -2.25 -0.85
N GLU A 217 -10.90 -3.40 -0.45
CA GLU A 217 -12.24 -3.49 0.13
C GLU A 217 -12.33 -2.71 1.46
N LEU A 218 -11.32 -2.82 2.32
CA LEU A 218 -11.27 -2.07 3.58
C LEU A 218 -11.26 -0.56 3.30
N PHE A 219 -10.47 -0.11 2.33
CA PHE A 219 -10.42 1.31 1.97
C PHE A 219 -11.76 1.82 1.45
N GLN A 220 -12.41 1.09 0.54
CA GLN A 220 -13.76 1.43 0.07
C GLN A 220 -14.76 1.53 1.23
N ALA A 221 -14.73 0.59 2.18
CA ALA A 221 -15.59 0.60 3.35
C ALA A 221 -15.29 1.80 4.28
N GLN A 222 -14.01 2.08 4.54
CA GLN A 222 -13.61 3.26 5.33
C GLN A 222 -14.13 4.56 4.69
N MET A 223 -13.98 4.70 3.36
CA MET A 223 -14.47 5.87 2.63
C MET A 223 -16.00 6.00 2.72
N ALA A 224 -16.73 4.91 2.48
CA ALA A 224 -18.19 4.91 2.50
C ALA A 224 -18.80 5.20 3.88
N HIS A 225 -18.12 4.80 4.97
CA HIS A 225 -18.63 4.96 6.34
C HIS A 225 -18.24 6.28 7.00
N HIS A 226 -17.07 6.82 6.68
CA HIS A 226 -16.47 7.89 7.49
C HIS A 226 -16.17 9.18 6.71
N PHE A 227 -16.16 9.13 5.38
CA PHE A 227 -15.72 10.24 4.53
C PHE A 227 -16.75 10.54 3.45
N THR A 228 -16.49 11.60 2.68
CA THR A 228 -17.33 12.02 1.55
C THR A 228 -16.53 11.92 0.24
N PRO A 229 -17.17 11.54 -0.88
CA PRO A 229 -16.52 11.47 -2.20
C PRO A 229 -15.75 12.73 -2.62
N ASP A 230 -16.23 13.90 -2.16
CA ASP A 230 -15.64 15.22 -2.45
C ASP A 230 -14.48 15.60 -1.52
N ASP A 231 -14.16 14.77 -0.51
CA ASP A 231 -13.02 15.03 0.35
C ASP A 231 -11.73 15.04 -0.50
N PRO A 232 -10.88 16.08 -0.36
CA PRO A 232 -9.71 16.20 -1.22
C PRO A 232 -8.66 15.15 -0.86
N ILE A 233 -8.02 14.59 -1.89
CA ILE A 233 -7.06 13.48 -1.75
C ILE A 233 -5.90 13.77 -0.78
N HIS A 234 -5.51 15.04 -0.62
CA HIS A 234 -4.44 15.43 0.29
C HIS A 234 -4.70 15.18 1.78
N ASN A 235 -5.95 14.90 2.15
CA ASN A 235 -6.31 14.49 3.50
C ASN A 235 -5.83 13.06 3.83
N PHE A 236 -5.57 12.24 2.81
CA PHE A 236 -5.36 10.80 2.98
C PHE A 236 -3.96 10.34 2.62
N TRP A 237 -3.35 10.95 1.59
CA TRP A 237 -2.07 10.49 1.10
C TRP A 237 -0.88 10.97 1.95
N LEU A 238 0.20 10.19 1.89
CA LEU A 238 1.47 10.41 2.56
C LEU A 238 2.60 10.30 1.55
#